data_AF-A0A165IWM2-F1
#
_entry.id   AF-A0A165IWM2-F1
#
_cell.length_a   1.000
_cell.length_b   1.000
_cell.length_c   1.000
_cell.angle_alpha   90.00
_cell.angle_beta   90.00
_cell.angle_gamma   90.00
#
_symmetry.space_group_name_H-M   'P 1'
#
loop_
_entity.id
_entity.type
_entity.pdbx_description
1 polymer ?
#
loop_
_entity_poly.entity_id
_entity_poly.type
_entity_poly.pdbx_seq_one_letter_code
_entity_poly.pdbx_strand_id
1 'polypeptide(L)'
;MSLVLPDALMCELDVCVRRIAKHVQDSQDQSKLDELRHALSREVAVIVSNVICTRNAERAKDTVLTPELWCMIWRELPFASRITVSHVCRSWRATALSFPTLWNDVKIVYSDEDAYSDLPLPVQLQALKTLLSRTASTPVRLHLAVLATEPLEDKLVHINTQLEQHALHIRALRLQVQKDSDLLSAIRDVLPSMSSLRLARFETNDWDASVTSILHLDGGCALGALRVLELDGIIFDKRIPVALAHVDEVSYTVTENPLTPAHLDNLLASCPRIKRLHLDIQAGWWNENNACELPDDLAPELDALTLTVFSAGDLRDIKVLRYLRYETRRVVAFRFKYHAHLPLGRRFVEFVGRGPLHVVVGRGSGMRVSDSEGQVREVVMRQGTMSDDAISTLIADLAPTIESLVTDTSFPFHPNVAFPTLSRLTLRFARPSELLACTQLFTLPALQTLRLELVDATSRAPCRANGSHRVDVESVLALLPHDRQLGVLQLGQVRFRKSEDRSGLVELRSRVGALESLPFDEHPDNIVGQLGVGNLWSDGDGRA
;
A
#
# COMPACT_ATOMS: atom_id res chain seq x y z
N MET A 1 10.06 44.30 3.91
CA MET A 1 9.61 45.00 2.70
C MET A 1 8.29 45.66 3.00
N SER A 2 8.20 47.00 2.98
CA SER A 2 6.90 47.66 3.09
C SER A 2 6.12 47.44 1.79
N LEU A 3 4.88 46.98 1.90
CA LEU A 3 3.95 46.87 0.78
C LEU A 3 3.50 48.29 0.42
N VAL A 4 4.28 48.97 -0.42
CA VAL A 4 3.82 50.21 -1.04
C VAL A 4 2.80 49.82 -2.11
N LEU A 5 1.52 50.17 -1.87
CA LEU A 5 0.45 50.01 -2.84
C LEU A 5 0.72 50.96 -4.02
N PRO A 6 0.49 50.55 -5.28
CA PRO A 6 0.64 51.44 -6.42
C PRO A 6 -0.27 52.66 -6.28
N ASP A 7 0.22 53.86 -6.62
CA ASP A 7 -0.54 55.12 -6.50
C ASP A 7 -1.87 55.06 -7.27
N ALA A 8 -1.90 54.37 -8.41
CA ALA A 8 -3.12 54.14 -9.18
C ALA A 8 -4.20 53.38 -8.39
N LEU A 9 -3.82 52.37 -7.59
CA LEU A 9 -4.75 51.62 -6.74
C LEU A 9 -5.29 52.50 -5.61
N MET A 10 -4.41 53.29 -5.00
CA MET A 10 -4.80 54.21 -3.92
C MET A 10 -5.81 55.25 -4.43
N CYS A 11 -5.59 55.80 -5.63
CA CYS A 11 -6.53 56.74 -6.25
C CYS A 11 -7.89 56.09 -6.56
N GLU A 12 -7.93 54.90 -7.16
CA GLU A 12 -9.21 54.24 -7.48
C GLU A 12 -10.00 53.84 -6.22
N LEU A 13 -9.30 53.33 -5.19
CA LEU A 13 -9.92 52.99 -3.91
C LEU A 13 -10.47 54.24 -3.20
N ASP A 14 -9.74 55.35 -3.19
CA ASP A 14 -10.20 56.61 -2.61
C ASP A 14 -11.47 57.12 -3.31
N VAL A 15 -11.52 57.07 -4.64
CA VAL A 15 -12.72 57.45 -5.42
C VAL A 15 -13.91 56.55 -5.09
N CYS A 16 -13.71 55.23 -5.01
CA CYS A 16 -14.76 54.26 -4.66
C CYS A 16 -15.30 54.50 -3.24
N VAL A 17 -14.42 54.63 -2.25
CA VAL A 17 -14.79 54.87 -0.86
C VAL A 17 -15.53 56.19 -0.70
N ARG A 18 -15.07 57.29 -1.33
CA ARG A 18 -15.77 58.58 -1.26
C ARG A 18 -17.17 58.53 -1.87
N ARG A 19 -17.33 57.83 -2.99
CA ARG A 19 -18.64 57.66 -3.63
C ARG A 19 -19.63 56.93 -2.72
N ILE A 20 -19.19 55.85 -2.06
CA ILE A 20 -20.05 55.08 -1.16
C ILE A 20 -20.28 55.81 0.17
N ALA A 21 -19.27 56.49 0.72
CA ALA A 21 -19.40 57.30 1.92
C ALA A 21 -20.46 58.41 1.77
N LYS A 22 -20.59 58.99 0.56
CA LYS A 22 -21.65 59.96 0.24
C LYS A 22 -23.05 59.34 0.37
N HIS A 23 -23.22 58.09 -0.08
CA HIS A 23 -24.50 57.37 0.05
C HIS A 23 -24.79 56.91 1.48
N VAL A 24 -23.76 56.64 2.28
CA VAL A 24 -23.89 56.28 3.70
C VAL A 24 -24.35 57.47 4.54
N GLN A 25 -23.83 58.68 4.28
CA GLN A 25 -24.21 59.89 5.02
C GLN A 25 -25.69 60.24 4.90
N ASP A 26 -26.35 59.83 3.83
CA ASP A 26 -27.75 60.12 3.56
C ASP A 26 -28.73 59.05 4.09
N SER A 27 -28.24 57.94 4.66
CA SER A 27 -29.05 56.78 5.02
C SER A 27 -28.96 56.42 6.51
N GLN A 28 -30.09 56.41 7.22
CA GLN A 28 -30.19 55.92 8.62
C GLN A 28 -30.66 54.46 8.73
N ASP A 29 -30.91 53.78 7.61
CA ASP A 29 -31.45 52.42 7.57
C ASP A 29 -30.32 51.36 7.57
N GLN A 30 -30.35 50.45 8.55
CA GLN A 30 -29.36 49.39 8.72
C GLN A 30 -29.33 48.39 7.53
N SER A 31 -30.47 48.10 6.91
CA SER A 31 -30.53 47.22 5.73
C SER A 31 -29.77 47.84 4.55
N LYS A 32 -29.92 49.15 4.35
CA LYS A 32 -29.19 49.90 3.32
C LYS A 32 -27.69 49.98 3.60
N LEU A 33 -27.30 50.05 4.88
CA LEU A 33 -25.88 50.01 5.27
C LEU A 33 -25.24 48.66 4.94
N ASP A 34 -25.94 47.54 5.16
CA ASP A 34 -25.44 46.21 4.79
C ASP A 34 -25.34 46.02 3.27
N GLU A 35 -26.32 46.51 2.50
CA GLU A 35 -26.26 46.56 1.04
C GLU A 35 -25.07 47.40 0.53
N LEU A 36 -24.87 48.59 1.10
CA LEU A 36 -23.73 49.47 0.76
C LEU A 36 -22.39 48.82 1.13
N ARG A 37 -22.31 48.10 2.26
CA ARG A 37 -21.12 47.33 2.65
C ARG A 37 -20.82 46.22 1.63
N HIS A 38 -21.85 45.50 1.17
CA HIS A 38 -21.69 44.46 0.14
C HIS A 38 -21.29 45.06 -1.21
N ALA A 39 -21.86 46.20 -1.58
CA ALA A 39 -21.50 46.94 -2.79
C ALA A 39 -20.04 47.43 -2.73
N LEU A 40 -19.61 48.01 -1.61
CA LEU A 40 -18.23 48.46 -1.39
C LEU A 40 -17.25 47.30 -1.48
N SER A 41 -17.53 46.20 -0.76
CA SER A 41 -16.69 45.01 -0.79
C SER A 41 -16.53 44.47 -2.22
N ARG A 42 -17.63 44.43 -2.99
CA ARG A 42 -17.63 44.02 -4.39
C ARG A 42 -16.81 44.95 -5.28
N GLU A 43 -16.97 46.26 -5.16
CA GLU A 43 -16.22 47.22 -5.97
C GLU A 43 -14.73 47.27 -5.62
N VAL A 44 -14.40 47.26 -4.33
CA VAL A 44 -13.01 47.17 -3.87
C VAL A 44 -12.36 45.90 -4.41
N ALA A 45 -13.06 44.75 -4.36
CA ALA A 45 -12.55 43.51 -4.92
C ALA A 45 -12.29 43.62 -6.44
N VAL A 46 -13.16 44.29 -7.19
CA VAL A 46 -12.97 44.53 -8.63
C VAL A 46 -11.74 45.41 -8.90
N ILE A 47 -11.59 46.53 -8.18
CA ILE A 47 -10.47 47.46 -8.33
C ILE A 47 -9.14 46.77 -7.99
N VAL A 48 -9.08 46.12 -6.82
CA VAL A 48 -7.90 45.38 -6.37
C VAL A 48 -7.54 44.27 -7.34
N SER A 49 -8.54 43.52 -7.84
CA SER A 49 -8.32 42.45 -8.81
C SER A 49 -7.73 42.98 -10.13
N ASN A 50 -8.22 44.11 -10.64
CA ASN A 50 -7.71 44.73 -11.88
C ASN A 50 -6.25 45.18 -11.75
N VAL A 51 -5.89 45.84 -10.64
CA VAL A 51 -4.50 46.27 -10.41
C VAL A 51 -3.57 45.07 -10.22
N ILE A 52 -3.97 44.08 -9.42
CA ILE A 52 -3.17 42.86 -9.23
C ILE A 52 -3.00 42.12 -10.55
N CYS A 53 -4.06 42.00 -11.36
CA CYS A 53 -3.97 41.37 -12.68
C CYS A 53 -2.99 42.10 -13.61
N THR A 54 -3.02 43.44 -13.65
CA THR A 54 -2.11 44.23 -14.48
C THR A 54 -0.65 44.04 -14.04
N ARG A 55 -0.39 44.16 -12.73
CA ARG A 55 0.96 43.98 -12.16
C ARG A 55 1.48 42.56 -12.35
N ASN A 56 0.63 41.55 -12.18
CA ASN A 56 1.01 40.16 -12.40
C ASN A 56 1.28 39.90 -13.89
N ALA A 57 0.49 40.48 -14.80
CA ALA A 57 0.73 40.36 -16.23
C ALA A 57 2.07 41.00 -16.63
N GLU A 58 2.43 42.15 -16.06
CA GLU A 58 3.73 42.79 -16.29
C GLU A 58 4.90 41.95 -15.78
N ARG A 59 4.82 41.42 -14.56
CA ARG A 59 5.86 40.56 -13.97
C ARG A 59 5.96 39.20 -14.65
N ALA A 60 4.84 38.68 -15.14
CA ALA A 60 4.81 37.40 -15.81
C ALA A 60 5.59 37.43 -17.13
N LYS A 61 5.70 38.58 -17.82
CA LYS A 61 6.37 38.70 -19.14
C LYS A 61 7.77 38.09 -19.18
N ASP A 62 8.51 38.14 -18.07
CA ASP A 62 9.90 37.65 -18.00
C ASP A 62 10.01 36.19 -17.53
N THR A 63 8.91 35.57 -17.11
CA THR A 63 8.88 34.23 -16.46
C THR A 63 7.64 33.40 -16.82
N VAL A 64 7.11 33.57 -18.04
CA VAL A 64 5.91 32.82 -18.47
C VAL A 64 6.26 31.34 -18.69
N LEU A 65 5.96 30.50 -17.71
CA LEU A 65 5.83 29.07 -17.97
C LEU A 65 4.66 28.84 -18.94
N THR A 66 4.84 27.94 -19.90
CA THR A 66 3.76 27.60 -20.84
C THR A 66 2.60 26.93 -20.10
N PRO A 67 1.36 27.00 -20.64
CA PRO A 67 0.20 26.34 -20.04
C PRO A 67 0.42 24.86 -19.72
N GLU A 68 1.16 24.15 -20.58
CA GLU A 68 1.49 22.73 -20.41
C GLU A 68 2.38 22.50 -19.18
N LEU A 69 3.38 23.35 -18.95
CA LEU A 69 4.25 23.28 -17.78
C LEU A 69 3.46 23.56 -16.49
N TRP A 70 2.56 24.55 -16.52
CA TRP A 70 1.65 24.78 -15.40
C TRP A 70 0.77 23.56 -15.11
N CYS A 71 0.23 22.92 -16.15
CA CYS A 71 -0.59 21.73 -15.99
C CYS A 71 0.20 20.53 -15.46
N MET A 72 1.47 20.36 -15.87
CA MET A 72 2.36 19.37 -15.27
C MET A 72 2.57 19.63 -13.78
N ILE A 73 2.84 20.89 -13.40
CA ILE A 73 2.98 21.27 -11.98
C ILE A 73 1.69 21.02 -11.21
N TRP A 74 0.53 21.41 -11.76
CA TRP A 74 -0.75 21.27 -11.08
C TRP A 74 -1.23 19.82 -10.97
N ARG A 75 -0.79 18.94 -11.87
CA ARG A 75 -1.10 17.50 -11.79
C ARG A 75 -0.51 16.86 -10.53
N GLU A 76 0.63 17.34 -10.06
CA GLU A 76 1.27 16.88 -8.83
C GLU A 76 0.58 17.41 -7.56
N LEU A 77 -0.34 18.37 -7.70
CA LEU A 77 -1.10 18.89 -6.56
C LEU A 77 -2.26 17.94 -6.19
N PRO A 78 -2.61 17.84 -4.89
CA PRO A 78 -3.86 17.24 -4.46
C PRO A 78 -5.07 17.88 -5.14
N PHE A 79 -6.15 17.11 -5.34
CA PHE A 79 -7.32 17.56 -6.10
C PHE A 79 -7.91 18.90 -5.61
N ALA A 80 -8.06 19.06 -4.29
CA ALA A 80 -8.57 20.31 -3.69
C ALA A 80 -7.67 21.51 -4.04
N SER A 81 -6.36 21.33 -4.04
CA SER A 81 -5.40 22.38 -4.40
C SER A 81 -5.49 22.75 -5.89
N ARG A 82 -5.83 21.82 -6.78
CA ARG A 82 -6.08 22.12 -8.20
C ARG A 82 -7.28 23.05 -8.38
N ILE A 83 -8.35 22.83 -7.60
CA ILE A 83 -9.51 23.73 -7.57
C ILE A 83 -9.05 25.11 -7.11
N THR A 84 -8.36 25.22 -5.98
CA THR A 84 -7.86 26.51 -5.45
C THR A 84 -6.99 27.25 -6.46
N VAL A 85 -6.04 26.55 -7.09
CA VAL A 85 -5.16 27.12 -8.12
C VAL A 85 -5.95 27.60 -9.34
N SER A 86 -6.96 26.85 -9.78
CA SER A 86 -7.84 27.31 -10.88
C SER A 86 -8.66 28.55 -10.55
N HIS A 87 -8.68 29.00 -9.29
CA HIS A 87 -9.37 30.22 -8.83
C HIS A 87 -8.42 31.40 -8.57
N VAL A 88 -7.10 31.25 -8.74
CA VAL A 88 -6.11 32.32 -8.48
C VAL A 88 -6.29 33.50 -9.45
N CYS A 89 -6.42 33.23 -10.75
CA CYS A 89 -6.66 34.26 -11.76
C CYS A 89 -7.42 33.69 -12.96
N ARG A 90 -7.94 34.58 -13.83
CA ARG A 90 -8.70 34.18 -15.03
C ARG A 90 -7.89 33.31 -16.00
N SER A 91 -6.61 33.63 -16.18
CA SER A 91 -5.72 32.86 -17.07
C SER A 91 -5.48 31.44 -16.53
N TRP A 92 -5.27 31.29 -15.22
CA TRP A 92 -5.10 29.98 -14.61
C TRP A 92 -6.38 29.16 -14.64
N ARG A 93 -7.54 29.81 -14.43
CA ARG A 93 -8.85 29.17 -14.61
C ARG A 93 -9.04 28.66 -16.03
N ALA A 94 -8.82 29.52 -17.03
CA ALA A 94 -8.97 29.17 -18.44
C ALA A 94 -8.02 28.04 -18.83
N THR A 95 -6.77 28.12 -18.37
CA THR A 95 -5.77 27.05 -18.54
C THR A 95 -6.29 25.77 -17.92
N ALA A 96 -6.61 25.75 -16.62
CA ALA A 96 -7.05 24.53 -15.94
C ALA A 96 -8.29 23.90 -16.60
N LEU A 97 -9.26 24.70 -17.02
CA LEU A 97 -10.46 24.22 -17.72
C LEU A 97 -10.19 23.68 -19.13
N SER A 98 -9.12 24.12 -19.79
CA SER A 98 -8.72 23.63 -21.11
C SER A 98 -7.93 22.31 -21.09
N PHE A 99 -7.51 21.83 -19.90
CA PHE A 99 -6.76 20.59 -19.74
C PHE A 99 -7.56 19.55 -18.92
N PRO A 100 -8.33 18.66 -19.60
CA PRO A 100 -9.19 17.68 -18.93
C PRO A 100 -8.46 16.72 -17.97
N THR A 101 -7.17 16.45 -18.25
CA THR A 101 -6.32 15.56 -17.43
C THR A 101 -6.08 16.07 -16.01
N LEU A 102 -6.31 17.36 -15.72
CA LEU A 102 -6.24 17.89 -14.35
C LEU A 102 -7.42 17.45 -13.48
N TRP A 103 -8.53 17.10 -14.13
CA TRP A 103 -9.81 16.79 -13.49
C TRP A 103 -10.12 15.30 -13.46
N ASN A 104 -9.19 14.46 -13.92
CA ASN A 104 -9.43 13.04 -14.13
C ASN A 104 -9.34 12.17 -12.86
N ASP A 105 -9.08 12.78 -11.70
CA ASP A 105 -9.09 12.14 -10.39
C ASP A 105 -10.16 12.83 -9.55
N VAL A 106 -11.40 12.33 -9.66
CA VAL A 106 -12.59 12.94 -9.08
C VAL A 106 -12.89 12.26 -7.75
N LYS A 107 -12.86 13.02 -6.66
CA LYS A 107 -13.26 12.55 -5.33
C LYS A 107 -14.49 13.31 -4.85
N ILE A 108 -15.59 12.60 -4.63
CA ILE A 108 -16.82 13.10 -4.02
C ILE A 108 -17.04 12.36 -2.71
N VAL A 109 -17.20 13.12 -1.63
CA VAL A 109 -17.60 12.61 -0.32
C VAL A 109 -18.92 13.28 0.01
N TYR A 110 -19.93 12.49 0.33
CA TYR A 110 -21.25 12.94 0.76
C TYR A 110 -21.54 12.38 2.15
N SER A 111 -21.93 13.23 3.09
CA SER A 111 -22.18 12.86 4.49
C SER A 111 -23.50 13.44 4.99
N ASP A 112 -24.02 12.94 6.13
CA ASP A 112 -25.28 13.44 6.70
C ASP A 112 -25.22 14.93 7.09
N GLU A 113 -24.03 15.45 7.44
CA GLU A 113 -23.85 16.88 7.71
C GLU A 113 -24.19 17.76 6.50
N ASP A 114 -24.04 17.22 5.28
CA ASP A 114 -24.38 17.90 4.03
C ASP A 114 -25.88 17.79 3.68
N ALA A 115 -26.61 16.90 4.35
CA ALA A 115 -28.03 16.63 4.08
C ALA A 115 -28.95 17.74 4.61
N TYR A 116 -28.54 18.48 5.65
CA TYR A 116 -29.38 19.50 6.30
C TYR A 116 -29.55 20.80 5.52
N SER A 117 -29.01 20.90 4.29
CA SER A 117 -29.29 22.07 3.46
C SER A 117 -30.68 21.95 2.82
N ASP A 118 -31.47 23.03 2.84
CA ASP A 118 -32.77 23.14 2.12
C ASP A 118 -32.64 23.01 0.58
N LEU A 119 -31.45 22.68 0.06
CA LEU A 119 -31.19 22.50 -1.35
C LEU A 119 -31.67 21.11 -1.81
N PRO A 120 -32.30 21.02 -3.00
CA PRO A 120 -32.80 19.75 -3.53
C PRO A 120 -31.69 18.73 -3.82
N LEU A 121 -30.44 19.19 -3.98
CA LEU A 121 -29.29 18.33 -4.16
C LEU A 121 -28.08 18.92 -3.42
N PRO A 122 -27.35 18.15 -2.58
CA PRO A 122 -26.12 18.57 -1.94
C PRO A 122 -25.09 19.10 -2.94
N VAL A 123 -24.36 20.15 -2.56
CA VAL A 123 -23.39 20.84 -3.44
C VAL A 123 -22.34 19.88 -4.01
N GLN A 124 -21.93 18.87 -3.24
CA GLN A 124 -20.97 17.86 -3.63
C GLN A 124 -21.50 16.97 -4.77
N LEU A 125 -22.78 16.57 -4.72
CA LEU A 125 -23.42 15.80 -5.79
C LEU A 125 -23.69 16.65 -7.03
N GLN A 126 -23.95 17.95 -6.86
CA GLN A 126 -24.02 18.89 -8.00
C GLN A 126 -22.64 19.04 -8.67
N ALA A 127 -21.57 19.03 -7.88
CA ALA A 127 -20.21 19.12 -8.39
C ALA A 127 -19.83 17.89 -9.22
N LEU A 128 -20.35 16.69 -8.93
CA LEU A 128 -20.07 15.46 -9.69
C LEU A 128 -20.29 15.66 -11.20
N LYS A 129 -21.45 16.17 -11.60
CA LYS A 129 -21.77 16.48 -13.01
C LYS A 129 -20.74 17.42 -13.63
N THR A 130 -20.43 18.50 -12.92
CA THR A 130 -19.52 19.54 -13.40
C THR A 130 -18.10 19.01 -13.56
N LEU A 131 -17.64 18.18 -12.61
CA LEU A 131 -16.30 17.61 -12.61
C LEU A 131 -16.16 16.55 -13.70
N LEU A 132 -17.11 15.62 -13.81
CA LEU A 132 -17.11 14.62 -14.88
C LEU A 132 -17.22 15.26 -16.26
N SER A 133 -18.01 16.32 -16.43
CA SER A 133 -18.05 17.07 -17.70
C SER A 133 -16.69 17.65 -18.10
N ARG A 134 -15.86 18.04 -17.12
CA ARG A 134 -14.52 18.60 -17.37
C ARG A 134 -13.48 17.56 -17.76
N THR A 135 -13.71 16.28 -17.50
CA THR A 135 -12.79 15.21 -17.89
C THR A 135 -12.87 14.90 -19.38
N ALA A 136 -13.92 15.37 -20.07
CA ALA A 136 -14.15 15.13 -21.48
C ALA A 136 -14.07 13.62 -21.82
N SER A 137 -13.14 13.22 -22.69
CA SER A 137 -12.89 11.81 -23.04
C SER A 137 -11.68 11.21 -22.29
N THR A 138 -11.10 11.94 -21.33
CA THR A 138 -9.92 11.45 -20.61
C THR A 138 -10.28 10.35 -19.62
N PRO A 139 -9.38 9.36 -19.41
CA PRO A 139 -9.59 8.30 -18.43
C PRO A 139 -9.78 8.83 -17.00
N VAL A 140 -10.90 8.50 -16.38
CA VAL A 140 -11.27 8.97 -15.04
C VAL A 140 -10.99 7.91 -13.97
N ARG A 141 -10.42 8.36 -12.85
CA ARG A 141 -10.45 7.70 -11.55
C ARG A 141 -11.50 8.39 -10.72
N LEU A 142 -12.55 7.66 -10.36
CA LEU A 142 -13.68 8.18 -9.59
C LEU A 142 -13.68 7.52 -8.22
N HIS A 143 -13.61 8.35 -7.17
CA HIS A 143 -13.84 7.95 -5.80
C HIS A 143 -15.13 8.61 -5.31
N LEU A 144 -16.15 7.80 -5.07
CA LEU A 144 -17.42 8.24 -4.51
C LEU A 144 -17.60 7.59 -3.13
N ALA A 145 -17.56 8.40 -2.09
CA ALA A 145 -17.80 7.98 -0.72
C ALA A 145 -19.14 8.54 -0.25
N VAL A 146 -20.10 7.66 0.04
CA VAL A 146 -21.39 8.02 0.61
C VAL A 146 -21.43 7.53 2.04
N LEU A 147 -21.19 8.48 2.95
CA LEU A 147 -21.14 8.30 4.39
C LEU A 147 -22.44 8.71 5.09
N ALA A 148 -23.48 8.99 4.31
CA ALA A 148 -24.80 9.31 4.80
C ALA A 148 -25.55 8.03 5.21
N THR A 149 -26.31 8.11 6.30
CA THR A 149 -27.17 7.04 6.80
C THR A 149 -28.59 7.15 6.22
N GLU A 150 -28.97 8.32 5.72
CA GLU A 150 -30.27 8.53 5.09
C GLU A 150 -30.37 7.88 3.69
N PRO A 151 -31.57 7.38 3.31
CA PRO A 151 -31.83 6.93 1.96
C PRO A 151 -31.49 8.00 0.92
N LEU A 152 -30.86 7.60 -0.18
CA LEU A 152 -30.41 8.55 -1.20
C LEU A 152 -31.53 8.95 -2.17
N GLU A 153 -32.56 8.11 -2.38
CA GLU A 153 -33.73 8.39 -3.23
C GLU A 153 -33.40 9.15 -4.54
N ASP A 154 -33.92 10.36 -4.73
CA ASP A 154 -33.68 11.21 -5.91
C ASP A 154 -32.19 11.49 -6.18
N LYS A 155 -31.35 11.46 -5.14
CA LYS A 155 -29.89 11.63 -5.25
C LYS A 155 -29.26 10.46 -6.01
N LEU A 156 -29.79 9.23 -5.88
CA LEU A 156 -29.33 8.06 -6.64
C LEU A 156 -29.59 8.24 -8.12
N VAL A 157 -30.79 8.71 -8.48
CA VAL A 157 -31.17 8.93 -9.88
C VAL A 157 -30.19 9.91 -10.52
N HIS A 158 -29.84 10.98 -9.81
CA HIS A 158 -28.82 11.93 -10.26
C HIS A 158 -27.44 11.27 -10.40
N ILE A 159 -26.97 10.53 -9.39
CA ILE A 159 -25.67 9.83 -9.43
C ILE A 159 -25.62 8.87 -10.62
N ASN A 160 -26.60 7.97 -10.76
CA ASN A 160 -26.67 6.99 -11.84
C ASN A 160 -26.68 7.67 -13.20
N THR A 161 -27.48 8.71 -13.38
CA THR A 161 -27.51 9.48 -14.64
C THR A 161 -26.13 10.04 -14.99
N GLN A 162 -25.39 10.55 -14.00
CA GLN A 162 -24.04 11.07 -14.24
C GLN A 162 -23.02 9.95 -14.50
N LEU A 163 -23.10 8.82 -13.79
CA LEU A 163 -22.22 7.68 -14.01
C LEU A 163 -22.44 7.07 -15.40
N GLU A 164 -23.68 6.89 -15.83
CA GLU A 164 -24.02 6.36 -17.15
C GLU A 164 -23.48 7.25 -18.28
N GLN A 165 -23.68 8.56 -18.18
CA GLN A 165 -23.21 9.53 -19.17
C GLN A 165 -21.68 9.50 -19.36
N HIS A 166 -20.95 9.09 -18.32
CA HIS A 166 -19.49 9.10 -18.27
C HIS A 166 -18.86 7.70 -18.21
N ALA A 167 -19.67 6.64 -18.26
CA ALA A 167 -19.26 5.26 -18.01
C ALA A 167 -18.10 4.79 -18.90
N LEU A 168 -18.11 5.19 -20.17
CA LEU A 168 -17.14 4.74 -21.17
C LEU A 168 -15.69 5.16 -20.88
N HIS A 169 -15.46 6.19 -20.07
CA HIS A 169 -14.11 6.65 -19.73
C HIS A 169 -13.74 6.49 -18.25
N ILE A 170 -14.64 6.02 -17.40
CA ILE A 170 -14.29 5.63 -16.02
C ILE A 170 -13.40 4.38 -16.09
N ARG A 171 -12.15 4.51 -15.64
CA ARG A 171 -11.14 3.43 -15.63
C ARG A 171 -10.85 2.88 -14.25
N ALA A 172 -11.04 3.69 -13.21
CA ALA A 172 -10.95 3.23 -11.84
C ALA A 172 -12.16 3.76 -11.08
N LEU A 173 -12.84 2.87 -10.37
CA LEU A 173 -13.99 3.20 -9.54
C LEU A 173 -13.70 2.76 -8.12
N ARG A 174 -13.73 3.69 -7.17
CA ARG A 174 -13.70 3.42 -5.74
C ARG A 174 -15.01 3.87 -5.13
N LEU A 175 -15.68 2.96 -4.45
CA LEU A 175 -16.95 3.19 -3.78
C LEU A 175 -16.77 2.87 -2.31
N GLN A 176 -17.11 3.83 -1.47
CA GLN A 176 -17.15 3.66 -0.03
C GLN A 176 -18.55 3.99 0.46
N VAL A 177 -19.19 3.06 1.13
CA VAL A 177 -20.63 3.11 1.36
C VAL A 177 -20.92 2.71 2.80
N GLN A 178 -21.67 3.56 3.52
CA GLN A 178 -22.20 3.23 4.85
C GLN A 178 -23.25 2.12 4.79
N LYS A 179 -23.61 1.58 5.96
CA LYS A 179 -24.61 0.54 6.12
C LYS A 179 -25.96 0.95 5.51
N ASP A 180 -26.66 -0.02 4.90
CA ASP A 180 -28.01 0.13 4.33
C ASP A 180 -28.14 1.12 3.15
N SER A 181 -27.02 1.49 2.51
CA SER A 181 -27.08 2.40 1.37
C SER A 181 -27.46 1.70 0.07
N ASP A 182 -28.50 2.22 -0.57
CA ASP A 182 -28.96 1.84 -1.90
C ASP A 182 -27.96 2.16 -3.03
N LEU A 183 -26.81 2.79 -2.74
CA LEU A 183 -25.84 3.13 -3.78
C LEU A 183 -25.24 1.88 -4.45
N LEU A 184 -24.96 0.83 -3.68
CA LEU A 184 -24.38 -0.40 -4.22
C LEU A 184 -25.31 -1.07 -5.24
N SER A 185 -26.61 -1.12 -4.92
CA SER A 185 -27.64 -1.66 -5.81
C SER A 185 -27.90 -0.76 -7.02
N ALA A 186 -27.82 0.56 -6.87
CA ALA A 186 -27.94 1.52 -7.96
C ALA A 186 -26.78 1.41 -8.96
N ILE A 187 -25.56 1.19 -8.47
CA ILE A 187 -24.35 1.09 -9.30
C ILE A 187 -24.31 -0.20 -10.11
N ARG A 188 -24.93 -1.26 -9.59
CA ARG A 188 -25.12 -2.54 -10.28
C ARG A 188 -25.64 -2.38 -11.71
N ASP A 189 -26.58 -1.46 -11.91
CA ASP A 189 -27.22 -1.25 -13.21
C ASP A 189 -26.32 -0.43 -14.17
N VAL A 190 -25.37 0.35 -13.63
CA VAL A 190 -24.47 1.22 -14.39
C VAL A 190 -23.13 0.55 -14.73
N LEU A 191 -22.64 -0.36 -13.88
CA LEU A 191 -21.37 -1.07 -14.08
C LEU A 191 -21.23 -1.73 -15.47
N PRO A 192 -22.26 -2.39 -16.04
CA PRO A 192 -22.20 -2.95 -17.39
C PRO A 192 -21.80 -1.95 -18.48
N SER A 193 -22.14 -0.67 -18.30
CA SER A 193 -21.83 0.41 -19.23
C SER A 193 -20.36 0.85 -19.14
N MET A 194 -19.65 0.51 -18.07
CA MET A 194 -18.26 0.89 -17.82
C MET A 194 -17.25 -0.04 -18.50
N SER A 195 -17.32 -0.13 -19.84
CA SER A 195 -16.46 -1.00 -20.65
C SER A 195 -14.96 -0.74 -20.52
N SER A 196 -14.55 0.43 -20.00
CA SER A 196 -13.15 0.81 -19.75
C SER A 196 -12.67 0.57 -18.32
N LEU A 197 -13.53 0.08 -17.43
CA LEU A 197 -13.22 -0.10 -16.01
C LEU A 197 -12.13 -1.16 -15.83
N ARG A 198 -10.98 -0.76 -15.28
CA ARG A 198 -9.81 -1.63 -15.03
C ARG A 198 -9.62 -1.98 -13.57
N LEU A 199 -9.97 -1.04 -12.68
CA LEU A 199 -9.89 -1.20 -11.24
C LEU A 199 -11.25 -0.88 -10.63
N ALA A 200 -11.78 -1.79 -9.83
CA ALA A 200 -12.97 -1.57 -9.03
C ALA A 200 -12.66 -1.85 -7.57
N ARG A 201 -12.91 -0.88 -6.70
CA ARG A 201 -12.81 -1.02 -5.25
C ARG A 201 -14.16 -0.73 -4.63
N PHE A 202 -14.66 -1.66 -3.85
CA PHE A 202 -15.91 -1.51 -3.11
C PHE A 202 -15.62 -1.71 -1.63
N GLU A 203 -16.03 -0.76 -0.81
CA GLU A 203 -15.78 -0.70 0.62
C GLU A 203 -17.10 -0.41 1.33
N THR A 204 -17.48 -1.26 2.28
CA THR A 204 -18.69 -1.06 3.07
C THR A 204 -18.54 -1.59 4.49
N ASN A 205 -19.25 -0.97 5.41
CA ASN A 205 -19.47 -1.48 6.77
C ASN A 205 -20.82 -2.22 6.88
N ASP A 206 -21.51 -2.44 5.77
CA ASP A 206 -22.67 -3.33 5.74
C ASP A 206 -22.22 -4.78 5.72
N TRP A 207 -22.25 -5.40 6.90
CA TRP A 207 -22.05 -6.82 7.09
C TRP A 207 -22.94 -7.73 6.22
N ASP A 208 -24.08 -7.29 5.71
CA ASP A 208 -24.93 -8.12 4.85
C ASP A 208 -24.68 -7.87 3.34
N ALA A 209 -23.77 -6.95 2.99
CA ALA A 209 -23.48 -6.63 1.61
C ALA A 209 -22.86 -7.82 0.88
N SER A 210 -23.60 -8.36 -0.08
CA SER A 210 -23.14 -9.42 -0.98
C SER A 210 -22.54 -8.84 -2.26
N VAL A 211 -21.55 -9.53 -2.83
CA VAL A 211 -21.03 -9.20 -4.16
C VAL A 211 -22.14 -9.22 -5.21
N THR A 212 -23.19 -10.02 -5.03
CA THR A 212 -24.33 -10.06 -5.96
C THR A 212 -25.23 -8.83 -5.90
N SER A 213 -25.19 -8.05 -4.81
CA SER A 213 -25.88 -6.75 -4.77
C SER A 213 -25.17 -5.70 -5.64
N ILE A 214 -23.90 -5.93 -5.97
CA ILE A 214 -23.04 -5.01 -6.75
C ILE A 214 -22.86 -5.53 -8.18
N LEU A 215 -22.61 -6.82 -8.33
CA LEU A 215 -22.22 -7.49 -9.58
C LEU A 215 -23.29 -8.49 -10.00
N HIS A 216 -24.51 -8.02 -10.24
CA HIS A 216 -25.56 -8.87 -10.80
C HIS A 216 -25.55 -8.78 -12.32
N LEU A 217 -24.79 -9.68 -12.95
CA LEU A 217 -24.60 -9.70 -14.40
C LEU A 217 -25.45 -10.79 -15.05
N ASP A 218 -26.73 -10.79 -14.69
CA ASP A 218 -27.77 -11.53 -15.40
C ASP A 218 -27.97 -10.89 -16.77
N GLY A 219 -27.21 -11.35 -17.75
CA GLY A 219 -27.24 -10.80 -19.11
C GLY A 219 -25.95 -10.89 -19.90
N GLY A 220 -24.86 -11.41 -19.31
CA GLY A 220 -23.61 -11.65 -20.04
C GLY A 220 -22.80 -10.40 -20.38
N CYS A 221 -23.15 -9.24 -19.83
CA CYS A 221 -22.30 -8.06 -19.91
C CYS A 221 -21.04 -8.30 -19.09
N ALA A 222 -19.94 -8.62 -19.77
CA ALA A 222 -18.66 -8.82 -19.12
C ALA A 222 -18.02 -7.47 -18.79
N LEU A 223 -17.50 -7.31 -17.56
CA LEU A 223 -16.53 -6.26 -17.22
C LEU A 223 -15.17 -6.62 -17.83
N GLY A 224 -15.12 -6.70 -19.17
CA GLY A 224 -14.01 -7.31 -19.91
C GLY A 224 -12.66 -6.60 -19.72
N ALA A 225 -12.69 -5.32 -19.35
CA ALA A 225 -11.51 -4.53 -19.05
C ALA A 225 -11.04 -4.63 -17.58
N LEU A 226 -11.85 -5.20 -16.68
CA LEU A 226 -11.52 -5.27 -15.26
C LEU A 226 -10.32 -6.20 -15.05
N ARG A 227 -9.35 -5.73 -14.27
CA ARG A 227 -8.11 -6.44 -13.95
C ARG A 227 -7.91 -6.56 -12.45
N VAL A 228 -8.19 -5.47 -11.72
CA VAL A 228 -8.05 -5.39 -10.27
C VAL A 228 -9.43 -5.25 -9.64
N LEU A 229 -9.75 -6.15 -8.71
CA LEU A 229 -10.97 -6.11 -7.90
C LEU A 229 -10.58 -6.05 -6.42
N GLU A 230 -10.96 -4.96 -5.75
CA GLU A 230 -10.79 -4.80 -4.30
C GLU A 230 -12.16 -4.82 -3.63
N LEU A 231 -12.33 -5.72 -2.67
CA LEU A 231 -13.54 -5.89 -1.89
C LEU A 231 -13.18 -5.71 -0.41
N ASP A 232 -13.86 -4.81 0.29
CA ASP A 232 -13.66 -4.57 1.71
C ASP A 232 -15.02 -4.55 2.41
N GLY A 233 -15.26 -5.56 3.26
CA GLY A 233 -16.54 -5.75 3.95
C GLY A 233 -17.65 -6.37 3.11
N ILE A 234 -17.35 -6.94 1.92
CA ILE A 234 -18.38 -7.49 1.01
C ILE A 234 -18.30 -9.02 0.96
N ILE A 235 -19.41 -9.71 1.15
CA ILE A 235 -19.47 -11.18 1.16
C ILE A 235 -19.53 -11.74 -0.27
N PHE A 236 -18.69 -12.74 -0.56
CA PHE A 236 -18.71 -13.48 -1.82
C PHE A 236 -19.62 -14.74 -1.72
N ASP A 237 -20.90 -14.54 -1.44
CA ASP A 237 -21.86 -15.60 -1.09
C ASP A 237 -22.29 -16.51 -2.26
N LYS A 238 -22.12 -16.05 -3.51
CA LYS A 238 -22.50 -16.80 -4.71
C LYS A 238 -21.46 -16.69 -5.82
N ARG A 239 -21.40 -17.72 -6.65
CA ARG A 239 -20.60 -17.75 -7.88
C ARG A 239 -21.18 -16.80 -8.93
N ILE A 240 -20.32 -15.99 -9.53
CA ILE A 240 -20.64 -15.08 -10.65
C ILE A 240 -20.23 -15.78 -11.96
N PRO A 241 -21.17 -16.18 -12.85
CA PRO A 241 -20.89 -17.14 -13.91
C PRO A 241 -19.87 -16.74 -14.98
N VAL A 242 -19.74 -15.45 -15.35
CA VAL A 242 -19.00 -15.04 -16.57
C VAL A 242 -18.20 -13.73 -16.42
N ALA A 243 -18.49 -12.91 -15.42
CA ALA A 243 -18.13 -11.49 -15.45
C ALA A 243 -16.66 -11.14 -15.21
N LEU A 244 -15.94 -11.96 -14.44
CA LEU A 244 -14.63 -11.59 -13.89
C LEU A 244 -13.49 -12.43 -14.49
N ALA A 245 -13.72 -13.00 -15.68
CA ALA A 245 -12.76 -13.86 -16.36
C ALA A 245 -11.41 -13.20 -16.67
N HIS A 246 -11.32 -11.87 -16.63
CA HIS A 246 -10.08 -11.13 -16.86
C HIS A 246 -9.46 -10.53 -15.61
N VAL A 247 -10.09 -10.69 -14.44
CA VAL A 247 -9.53 -10.22 -13.17
C VAL A 247 -8.29 -11.07 -12.87
N ASP A 248 -7.14 -10.41 -12.81
CA ASP A 248 -5.84 -11.01 -12.51
C ASP A 248 -5.37 -10.71 -11.09
N GLU A 249 -5.96 -9.70 -10.43
CA GLU A 249 -5.68 -9.33 -9.05
C GLU A 249 -6.97 -9.13 -8.27
N VAL A 250 -7.10 -9.84 -7.14
CA VAL A 250 -8.17 -9.63 -6.18
C VAL A 250 -7.56 -9.27 -4.83
N SER A 251 -8.03 -8.19 -4.22
CA SER A 251 -7.85 -7.92 -2.80
C SER A 251 -9.18 -8.09 -2.09
N TYR A 252 -9.23 -8.97 -1.10
CA TYR A 252 -10.44 -9.27 -0.35
C TYR A 252 -10.20 -9.10 1.14
N THR A 253 -10.73 -8.00 1.69
CA THR A 253 -10.69 -7.66 3.11
C THR A 253 -12.03 -7.99 3.75
N VAL A 254 -11.95 -8.68 4.87
CA VAL A 254 -13.05 -9.33 5.55
C VAL A 254 -12.98 -8.92 7.02
N THR A 255 -13.73 -7.89 7.38
CA THR A 255 -13.61 -7.16 8.66
C THR A 255 -14.47 -7.75 9.77
N GLU A 256 -15.75 -7.99 9.50
CA GLU A 256 -16.74 -8.39 10.51
C GLU A 256 -17.28 -9.81 10.33
N ASN A 257 -17.47 -10.26 9.08
CA ASN A 257 -17.96 -11.60 8.79
C ASN A 257 -16.81 -12.55 8.56
N PRO A 258 -16.78 -13.73 9.16
CA PRO A 258 -15.70 -14.67 8.90
C PRO A 258 -15.67 -15.15 7.45
N LEU A 259 -14.46 -15.35 6.92
CA LEU A 259 -14.30 -15.96 5.60
C LEU A 259 -14.63 -17.46 5.68
N THR A 260 -15.54 -17.94 4.83
CA THR A 260 -15.89 -19.36 4.73
C THR A 260 -15.23 -19.98 3.49
N PRO A 261 -15.00 -21.31 3.44
CA PRO A 261 -14.51 -21.98 2.23
C PRO A 261 -15.42 -21.71 1.01
N ALA A 262 -16.74 -21.72 1.21
CA ALA A 262 -17.70 -21.45 0.15
C ALA A 262 -17.53 -20.04 -0.45
N HIS A 263 -17.21 -19.03 0.36
CA HIS A 263 -16.91 -17.68 -0.16
C HIS A 263 -15.66 -17.67 -1.04
N LEU A 264 -14.61 -18.38 -0.64
CA LEU A 264 -13.39 -18.48 -1.43
C LEU A 264 -13.63 -19.27 -2.73
N ASP A 265 -14.37 -20.37 -2.67
CA ASP A 265 -14.73 -21.17 -3.85
C ASP A 265 -15.52 -20.33 -4.85
N ASN A 266 -16.52 -19.59 -4.38
CA ASN A 266 -17.29 -18.68 -5.21
C ASN A 266 -16.39 -17.61 -5.84
N LEU A 267 -15.47 -17.02 -5.08
CA LEU A 267 -14.53 -16.01 -5.58
C LEU A 267 -13.64 -16.58 -6.69
N LEU A 268 -12.97 -17.70 -6.42
CA LEU A 268 -12.05 -18.34 -7.37
C LEU A 268 -12.78 -18.85 -8.61
N ALA A 269 -13.97 -19.42 -8.45
CA ALA A 269 -14.80 -19.89 -9.56
C ALA A 269 -15.36 -18.73 -10.41
N SER A 270 -15.42 -17.51 -9.85
CA SER A 270 -15.81 -16.28 -10.55
C SER A 270 -14.62 -15.61 -11.24
N CYS A 271 -13.41 -15.74 -10.69
CA CYS A 271 -12.17 -15.14 -11.18
C CYS A 271 -11.15 -16.21 -11.63
N PRO A 272 -11.43 -17.00 -12.69
CA PRO A 272 -10.62 -18.16 -13.06
C PRO A 272 -9.19 -17.83 -13.53
N ARG A 273 -8.88 -16.55 -13.82
CA ARG A 273 -7.56 -16.08 -14.25
C ARG A 273 -6.82 -15.27 -13.19
N ILE A 274 -7.27 -15.36 -11.94
CA ILE A 274 -6.61 -14.69 -10.84
C ILE A 274 -5.16 -15.16 -10.72
N LYS A 275 -4.23 -14.21 -10.71
CA LYS A 275 -2.80 -14.40 -10.52
C LYS A 275 -2.35 -13.93 -9.15
N ARG A 276 -2.97 -12.87 -8.64
CA ARG A 276 -2.62 -12.25 -7.37
C ARG A 276 -3.85 -12.21 -6.49
N LEU A 277 -3.80 -12.90 -5.35
CA LEU A 277 -4.87 -12.90 -4.36
C LEU A 277 -4.33 -12.32 -3.06
N HIS A 278 -4.90 -11.21 -2.60
CA HIS A 278 -4.68 -10.65 -1.28
C HIS A 278 -5.91 -10.93 -0.43
N LEU A 279 -5.76 -11.65 0.69
CA LEU A 279 -6.83 -11.91 1.65
C LEU A 279 -6.46 -11.19 2.94
N ASP A 280 -7.31 -10.30 3.44
CA ASP A 280 -7.15 -9.64 4.75
C ASP A 280 -8.31 -10.03 5.66
N ILE A 281 -8.07 -11.04 6.50
CA ILE A 281 -9.06 -11.68 7.34
C ILE A 281 -8.94 -11.12 8.76
N GLN A 282 -9.81 -10.17 9.10
CA GLN A 282 -9.87 -9.56 10.43
C GLN A 282 -10.94 -10.21 11.31
N ALA A 283 -12.06 -10.62 10.72
CA ALA A 283 -13.18 -11.30 11.39
C ALA A 283 -12.89 -12.75 11.81
N GLY A 284 -11.71 -13.27 11.47
CA GLY A 284 -11.39 -14.69 11.61
C GLY A 284 -11.94 -15.57 10.48
N TRP A 285 -11.76 -16.88 10.65
CA TRP A 285 -12.22 -17.91 9.72
C TRP A 285 -13.26 -18.77 10.45
N TRP A 286 -14.46 -18.89 9.89
CA TRP A 286 -15.54 -19.62 10.53
C TRP A 286 -15.87 -20.84 9.69
N ASN A 287 -15.89 -21.98 10.38
CA ASN A 287 -16.19 -23.26 9.78
C ASN A 287 -17.43 -23.81 10.47
N GLU A 288 -18.62 -23.41 10.02
CA GLU A 288 -19.88 -23.95 10.58
C GLU A 288 -19.97 -25.46 10.38
N ASN A 289 -19.22 -26.00 9.40
CA ASN A 289 -19.17 -27.41 9.09
C ASN A 289 -17.72 -27.91 8.97
N ASN A 290 -17.31 -28.78 9.90
CA ASN A 290 -16.04 -29.52 9.84
C ASN A 290 -15.81 -30.32 8.55
N ALA A 291 -16.77 -30.39 7.62
CA ALA A 291 -16.75 -31.19 6.41
C ALA A 291 -16.45 -30.42 5.11
N CYS A 292 -16.33 -29.09 5.12
CA CYS A 292 -16.03 -28.38 3.87
C CYS A 292 -14.56 -28.62 3.48
N GLU A 293 -14.35 -29.51 2.52
CA GLU A 293 -13.10 -29.68 1.79
C GLU A 293 -13.15 -28.70 0.63
N LEU A 294 -12.07 -27.92 0.46
CA LEU A 294 -11.94 -27.05 -0.71
C LEU A 294 -11.84 -27.97 -1.95
N PRO A 295 -12.55 -27.67 -3.05
CA PRO A 295 -12.55 -28.51 -4.24
C PRO A 295 -11.13 -28.76 -4.79
N ASP A 296 -10.79 -30.03 -5.03
CA ASP A 296 -9.47 -30.45 -5.53
C ASP A 296 -9.15 -29.89 -6.94
N ASP A 297 -10.14 -29.39 -7.66
CA ASP A 297 -10.07 -28.87 -9.03
C ASP A 297 -9.89 -27.34 -9.10
N LEU A 298 -10.02 -26.63 -7.97
CA LEU A 298 -9.71 -25.21 -7.85
C LEU A 298 -8.21 -25.01 -7.68
N ALA A 299 -7.46 -25.23 -8.77
CA ALA A 299 -6.04 -24.87 -8.86
C ALA A 299 -5.86 -23.63 -9.77
N PRO A 300 -6.33 -22.43 -9.35
CA PRO A 300 -6.07 -21.20 -10.09
C PRO A 300 -4.56 -20.97 -10.24
N GLU A 301 -4.13 -20.45 -11.39
CA GLU A 301 -2.72 -20.06 -11.67
C GLU A 301 -2.30 -18.84 -10.85
N LEU A 302 -2.32 -18.98 -9.52
CA LEU A 302 -1.89 -17.96 -8.59
C LEU A 302 -0.37 -17.84 -8.64
N ASP A 303 0.10 -16.72 -9.18
CA ASP A 303 1.49 -16.27 -9.13
C ASP A 303 1.84 -15.77 -7.73
N ALA A 304 0.89 -15.18 -6.99
CA ALA A 304 1.08 -14.74 -5.62
C ALA A 304 -0.22 -14.82 -4.80
N LEU A 305 -0.10 -15.38 -3.60
CA LEU A 305 -1.08 -15.21 -2.54
C LEU A 305 -0.48 -14.35 -1.44
N THR A 306 -1.26 -13.44 -0.86
CA THR A 306 -0.91 -12.73 0.36
C THR A 306 -2.03 -12.93 1.36
N LEU A 307 -1.79 -13.76 2.37
CA LEU A 307 -2.75 -13.95 3.46
C LEU A 307 -2.39 -13.06 4.65
N THR A 308 -3.31 -12.20 5.04
CA THR A 308 -3.31 -11.40 6.24
C THR A 308 -4.35 -11.95 7.21
N VAL A 309 -3.94 -12.20 8.46
CA VAL A 309 -4.82 -12.66 9.53
C VAL A 309 -4.59 -11.82 10.78
N PHE A 310 -5.65 -11.31 11.39
CA PHE A 310 -5.60 -10.43 12.57
C PHE A 310 -5.45 -11.19 13.90
N SER A 311 -6.16 -12.31 14.08
CA SER A 311 -6.15 -13.11 15.31
C SER A 311 -5.78 -14.57 15.04
N ALA A 312 -4.86 -15.13 15.84
CA ALA A 312 -4.46 -16.53 15.71
C ALA A 312 -5.37 -17.51 16.49
N GLY A 313 -6.36 -17.00 17.24
CA GLY A 313 -7.47 -17.83 17.72
C GLY A 313 -8.20 -18.49 16.54
N ASP A 314 -8.28 -17.78 15.42
CA ASP A 314 -8.97 -18.18 14.19
C ASP A 314 -8.08 -19.04 13.28
N LEU A 315 -6.78 -19.06 13.55
CA LEU A 315 -5.84 -20.02 12.95
C LEU A 315 -5.89 -21.37 13.67
N ARG A 316 -6.83 -21.67 14.60
CA ARG A 316 -6.87 -22.99 15.25
C ARG A 316 -7.43 -24.10 14.34
N ASP A 317 -8.17 -23.76 13.28
CA ASP A 317 -8.75 -24.71 12.32
C ASP A 317 -8.16 -24.57 10.91
N ILE A 318 -6.87 -24.88 10.78
CA ILE A 318 -6.08 -24.70 9.55
C ILE A 318 -6.45 -25.72 8.47
N LYS A 319 -7.63 -25.54 7.87
CA LYS A 319 -7.93 -26.08 6.54
C LYS A 319 -7.34 -25.20 5.46
N VAL A 320 -7.27 -23.88 5.67
CA VAL A 320 -6.70 -22.93 4.70
C VAL A 320 -5.22 -23.18 4.45
N LEU A 321 -4.35 -23.23 5.47
CA LEU A 321 -2.93 -23.54 5.20
C LEU A 321 -2.74 -24.99 4.73
N ARG A 322 -3.63 -25.93 5.07
CA ARG A 322 -3.58 -27.28 4.49
C ARG A 322 -3.88 -27.26 2.99
N TYR A 323 -4.90 -26.51 2.56
CA TYR A 323 -5.19 -26.28 1.16
C TYR A 323 -3.99 -25.63 0.46
N LEU A 324 -3.47 -24.54 1.04
CA LEU A 324 -2.31 -23.83 0.49
C LEU A 324 -1.00 -24.64 0.53
N ARG A 325 -0.95 -25.72 1.32
CA ARG A 325 0.20 -26.63 1.37
C ARG A 325 0.22 -27.59 0.17
N TYR A 326 -0.95 -27.93 -0.38
CA TYR A 326 -1.04 -28.73 -1.60
C TYR A 326 -0.88 -27.90 -2.87
N GLU A 327 -0.81 -26.57 -2.75
CA GLU A 327 -0.48 -25.68 -3.85
C GLU A 327 0.98 -25.89 -4.26
N THR A 328 1.19 -26.48 -5.43
CA THR A 328 2.51 -26.87 -5.97
C THR A 328 3.24 -25.70 -6.67
N ARG A 329 2.75 -24.46 -6.53
CA ARG A 329 3.17 -23.31 -7.36
C ARG A 329 4.12 -22.32 -6.64
N ARG A 330 4.77 -21.49 -7.48
CA ARG A 330 6.10 -20.88 -7.24
C ARG A 330 6.19 -19.81 -6.14
N VAL A 331 5.14 -19.07 -5.78
CA VAL A 331 5.27 -18.01 -4.75
C VAL A 331 3.97 -17.87 -3.95
N VAL A 332 4.03 -18.08 -2.64
CA VAL A 332 2.89 -17.92 -1.73
C VAL A 332 3.36 -17.13 -0.51
N ALA A 333 3.07 -15.82 -0.45
CA ALA A 333 3.45 -14.98 0.67
C ALA A 333 2.40 -15.01 1.79
N PHE A 334 2.80 -15.14 3.05
CA PHE A 334 1.91 -15.21 4.21
C PHE A 334 2.16 -14.06 5.17
N ARG A 335 1.51 -12.93 4.95
CA ARG A 335 1.70 -11.76 5.81
C ARG A 335 0.82 -11.80 7.05
N PHE A 336 1.25 -12.48 8.10
CA PHE A 336 0.52 -12.50 9.37
C PHE A 336 0.49 -11.12 10.06
N LYS A 337 -0.66 -10.43 10.11
CA LYS A 337 -0.85 -9.20 10.90
C LYS A 337 -1.22 -9.56 12.34
N TYR A 338 -0.24 -9.99 13.10
CA TYR A 338 -0.48 -10.57 14.42
C TYR A 338 -0.35 -9.56 15.57
N HIS A 339 -1.29 -9.57 16.52
CA HIS A 339 -1.08 -9.06 17.87
C HIS A 339 -0.58 -10.21 18.76
N ALA A 340 0.62 -10.03 19.34
CA ALA A 340 1.50 -11.00 19.98
C ALA A 340 0.83 -12.09 20.86
N HIS A 341 1.55 -13.23 21.04
CA HIS A 341 1.39 -14.30 22.05
C HIS A 341 0.99 -15.75 21.63
N LEU A 342 0.66 -16.07 20.38
CA LEU A 342 0.31 -17.45 19.99
C LEU A 342 1.46 -18.19 19.27
N PRO A 343 1.63 -19.50 19.53
CA PRO A 343 2.70 -20.30 18.96
C PRO A 343 2.40 -20.65 17.49
N LEU A 344 2.80 -19.78 16.57
CA LEU A 344 2.81 -20.05 15.12
C LEU A 344 3.74 -21.22 14.74
N GLY A 345 4.72 -21.54 15.61
CA GLY A 345 5.82 -22.50 15.43
C GLY A 345 5.47 -23.76 14.62
N ARG A 346 4.89 -24.76 15.28
CA ARG A 346 4.65 -26.08 14.66
C ARG A 346 3.85 -26.06 13.36
N ARG A 347 2.82 -25.21 13.28
CA ARG A 347 1.92 -25.15 12.11
C ARG A 347 2.58 -24.47 10.92
N PHE A 348 3.38 -23.43 11.17
CA PHE A 348 4.16 -22.82 10.10
C PHE A 348 5.23 -23.80 9.56
N VAL A 349 5.85 -24.60 10.43
CA VAL A 349 6.80 -25.65 10.00
C VAL A 349 6.13 -26.71 9.14
N GLU A 350 4.93 -27.17 9.52
CA GLU A 350 4.14 -28.08 8.70
C GLU A 350 3.80 -27.48 7.32
N PHE A 351 3.61 -26.17 7.28
CA PHE A 351 3.21 -25.43 6.09
C PHE A 351 4.38 -25.19 5.11
N VAL A 352 5.55 -24.79 5.60
CA VAL A 352 6.75 -24.56 4.78
C VAL A 352 7.30 -25.86 4.19
N GLY A 353 6.96 -27.01 4.79
CA GLY A 353 7.38 -28.32 4.32
C GLY A 353 8.68 -28.81 4.95
N ARG A 354 9.11 -30.01 4.55
CA ARG A 354 10.26 -30.71 5.14
C ARG A 354 11.53 -30.67 4.27
N GLY A 355 11.51 -29.95 3.15
CA GLY A 355 12.65 -29.81 2.26
C GLY A 355 13.76 -28.94 2.85
N PRO A 356 14.95 -28.90 2.24
CA PRO A 356 15.99 -27.95 2.61
C PRO A 356 15.49 -26.52 2.43
N LEU A 357 15.60 -25.71 3.49
CA LEU A 357 15.07 -24.36 3.55
C LEU A 357 16.18 -23.32 3.54
N HIS A 358 15.94 -22.25 2.79
CA HIS A 358 16.67 -21.01 2.85
C HIS A 358 15.85 -19.98 3.62
N VAL A 359 16.26 -19.69 4.86
CA VAL A 359 15.56 -18.81 5.79
C VAL A 359 16.29 -17.47 5.86
N VAL A 360 15.55 -16.37 5.78
CA VAL A 360 16.00 -14.99 5.94
C VAL A 360 15.22 -14.38 7.08
N VAL A 361 15.92 -13.92 8.11
CA VAL A 361 15.35 -13.32 9.31
C VAL A 361 15.85 -11.89 9.39
N GLY A 362 14.93 -10.94 9.47
CA GLY A 362 15.24 -9.52 9.61
C GLY A 362 14.62 -8.98 10.88
N ARG A 363 15.41 -8.30 11.71
CA ARG A 363 14.92 -7.74 12.97
C ARG A 363 13.85 -6.68 12.67
N GLY A 364 12.62 -6.96 13.12
CA GLY A 364 11.45 -6.10 12.88
C GLY A 364 10.86 -6.18 11.47
N SER A 365 11.44 -6.96 10.57
CA SER A 365 10.96 -7.14 9.18
C SER A 365 10.27 -8.49 8.97
N GLY A 366 10.44 -9.44 9.90
CA GLY A 366 9.80 -10.76 9.85
C GLY A 366 10.77 -11.87 9.40
N MET A 367 10.23 -12.92 8.80
CA MET A 367 10.98 -14.10 8.35
C MET A 367 10.51 -14.53 6.97
N ARG A 368 11.44 -14.72 6.03
CA ARG A 368 11.18 -15.25 4.69
C ARG A 368 11.86 -16.59 4.54
N VAL A 369 11.11 -17.61 4.17
CA VAL A 369 11.61 -18.95 3.91
C VAL A 369 11.42 -19.27 2.44
N SER A 370 12.41 -19.87 1.81
CA SER A 370 12.27 -20.44 0.48
C SER A 370 12.80 -21.85 0.45
N ASP A 371 12.11 -22.77 -0.23
CA ASP A 371 12.59 -24.13 -0.42
C ASP A 371 13.50 -24.27 -1.66
N SER A 372 13.98 -25.48 -1.90
CA SER A 372 14.80 -25.82 -3.07
C SER A 372 14.07 -25.73 -4.41
N GLU A 373 12.74 -25.74 -4.41
CA GLU A 373 11.92 -25.59 -5.62
C GLU A 373 11.70 -24.11 -5.99
N GLY A 374 12.24 -23.19 -5.19
CA GLY A 374 12.08 -21.76 -5.34
C GLY A 374 10.77 -21.24 -4.77
N GLN A 375 10.01 -22.07 -4.05
CA GLN A 375 8.77 -21.65 -3.42
C GLN A 375 9.10 -20.72 -2.26
N VAL A 376 8.66 -19.47 -2.35
CA VAL A 376 8.87 -18.47 -1.30
C VAL A 376 7.64 -18.40 -0.40
N ARG A 377 7.87 -18.47 0.92
CA ARG A 377 6.93 -18.24 2.01
C ARG A 377 7.46 -17.10 2.88
N GLU A 378 6.77 -15.97 2.91
CA GLU A 378 7.16 -14.82 3.73
C GLU A 378 6.21 -14.67 4.91
N VAL A 379 6.73 -14.36 6.11
CA VAL A 379 6.01 -13.99 7.33
C VAL A 379 6.40 -12.57 7.70
N VAL A 380 5.48 -11.63 7.52
CA VAL A 380 5.67 -10.20 7.85
C VAL A 380 4.65 -9.77 8.88
N MET A 381 5.08 -9.07 9.93
CA MET A 381 4.19 -8.45 10.93
C MET A 381 4.02 -6.95 10.68
N ARG A 382 2.78 -6.47 10.60
CA ARG A 382 2.46 -5.06 10.27
C ARG A 382 2.50 -4.11 11.48
N GLN A 383 2.21 -4.60 12.69
CA GLN A 383 2.10 -3.78 13.90
C GLN A 383 2.93 -4.36 15.05
N GLY A 384 4.23 -4.08 15.02
CA GLY A 384 5.17 -4.50 16.06
C GLY A 384 6.24 -5.45 15.53
N THR A 385 7.40 -5.43 16.18
CA THR A 385 8.43 -6.44 15.96
C THR A 385 7.90 -7.74 16.53
N MET A 386 7.88 -8.82 15.73
CA MET A 386 7.72 -10.17 16.25
C MET A 386 8.66 -10.32 17.43
N SER A 387 8.14 -10.78 18.59
CA SER A 387 9.01 -10.89 19.76
C SER A 387 10.18 -11.80 19.39
N ASP A 388 11.36 -11.40 19.86
CA ASP A 388 12.58 -12.15 19.62
C ASP A 388 12.40 -13.63 20.01
N ASP A 389 11.68 -13.92 21.11
CA ASP A 389 11.31 -15.27 21.53
C ASP A 389 10.45 -16.04 20.51
N ALA A 390 9.48 -15.36 19.87
CA ALA A 390 8.61 -16.00 18.89
C ALA A 390 9.39 -16.37 17.62
N ILE A 391 10.28 -15.50 17.14
CA ILE A 391 11.13 -15.81 16.00
C ILE A 391 12.09 -16.94 16.38
N SER A 392 12.69 -16.88 17.57
CA SER A 392 13.62 -17.91 18.05
C SER A 392 12.96 -19.27 18.21
N THR A 393 11.72 -19.32 18.70
CA THR A 393 10.93 -20.57 18.74
C THR A 393 10.65 -21.10 17.33
N LEU A 394 10.30 -20.21 16.39
CA LEU A 394 10.01 -20.58 15.01
C LEU A 394 11.25 -21.11 14.28
N ILE A 395 12.39 -20.44 14.47
CA ILE A 395 13.68 -20.89 13.96
C ILE A 395 14.06 -22.24 14.58
N ALA A 396 13.84 -22.43 15.89
CA ALA A 396 14.11 -23.70 16.56
C ALA A 396 13.29 -24.86 15.97
N ASP A 397 12.01 -24.62 15.69
CA ASP A 397 11.14 -25.61 15.08
C ASP A 397 11.56 -25.91 13.61
N LEU A 398 12.07 -24.92 12.88
CA LEU A 398 12.56 -25.07 11.51
C LEU A 398 14.00 -25.61 11.43
N ALA A 399 14.80 -25.48 12.49
CA ALA A 399 16.25 -25.75 12.48
C ALA A 399 16.67 -27.09 11.85
N PRO A 400 15.91 -28.20 11.98
CA PRO A 400 16.26 -29.47 11.32
C PRO A 400 16.26 -29.40 9.79
N THR A 401 15.55 -28.46 9.18
CA THR A 401 15.39 -28.35 7.72
C THR A 401 16.10 -27.13 7.11
N ILE A 402 16.66 -26.23 7.93
CA ILE A 402 17.36 -25.03 7.44
C ILE A 402 18.72 -25.41 6.87
N GLU A 403 18.85 -25.31 5.54
CA GLU A 403 20.12 -25.49 4.82
C GLU A 403 20.91 -24.19 4.74
N SER A 404 20.19 -23.06 4.59
CA SER A 404 20.77 -21.72 4.50
C SER A 404 20.04 -20.75 5.41
N LEU A 405 20.77 -20.01 6.25
CA LEU A 405 20.21 -19.00 7.15
C LEU A 405 20.85 -17.64 6.90
N VAL A 406 20.05 -16.61 6.70
CA VAL A 406 20.46 -15.21 6.67
C VAL A 406 19.83 -14.52 7.88
N THR A 407 20.62 -13.92 8.75
CA THR A 407 20.12 -13.29 9.98
C THR A 407 20.92 -12.07 10.36
N ASP A 408 20.27 -11.11 11.02
CA ASP A 408 20.97 -10.04 11.72
C ASP A 408 21.71 -10.58 12.96
N THR A 409 22.91 -10.07 13.24
CA THR A 409 23.71 -10.44 14.41
C THR A 409 23.06 -10.04 15.74
N SER A 410 22.23 -8.98 15.71
CA SER A 410 21.49 -8.55 16.90
C SER A 410 20.31 -9.45 17.25
N PHE A 411 20.04 -10.49 16.46
CA PHE A 411 18.93 -11.41 16.67
C PHE A 411 19.29 -12.46 17.74
N PRO A 412 18.52 -12.59 18.84
CA PRO A 412 18.89 -13.46 19.96
C PRO A 412 18.41 -14.89 19.73
N PHE A 413 19.30 -15.78 19.31
CA PHE A 413 18.98 -17.21 19.21
C PHE A 413 18.91 -17.87 20.58
N HIS A 414 18.08 -18.91 20.71
CA HIS A 414 18.13 -19.77 21.90
C HIS A 414 19.45 -20.57 21.89
N PRO A 415 20.24 -20.58 22.98
CA PRO A 415 21.61 -21.10 23.00
C PRO A 415 21.74 -22.62 22.78
N ASN A 416 20.64 -23.35 22.59
CA ASN A 416 20.60 -24.81 22.48
C ASN A 416 19.90 -25.31 21.21
N VAL A 417 19.68 -24.45 20.22
CA VAL A 417 19.08 -24.87 18.94
C VAL A 417 20.15 -25.51 18.08
N ALA A 418 19.99 -26.80 17.80
CA ALA A 418 20.85 -27.53 16.87
C ALA A 418 20.32 -27.35 15.44
N PHE A 419 21.20 -26.99 14.50
CA PHE A 419 20.87 -26.78 13.10
C PHE A 419 21.47 -27.86 12.19
N PRO A 420 21.13 -29.15 12.32
CA PRO A 420 21.92 -30.27 11.77
C PRO A 420 22.18 -30.20 10.26
N THR A 421 21.33 -29.52 9.49
CA THR A 421 21.41 -29.41 8.03
C THR A 421 22.00 -28.09 7.53
N LEU A 422 22.33 -27.15 8.42
CA LEU A 422 22.81 -25.82 8.06
C LEU A 422 24.21 -25.90 7.44
N SER A 423 24.27 -25.67 6.13
CA SER A 423 25.51 -25.62 5.35
C SER A 423 25.96 -24.19 5.06
N ARG A 424 25.02 -23.22 5.04
CA ARG A 424 25.26 -21.82 4.70
C ARG A 424 24.71 -20.86 5.75
N LEU A 425 25.53 -19.96 6.27
CA LEU A 425 25.12 -18.94 7.24
C LEU A 425 25.57 -17.57 6.76
N THR A 426 24.65 -16.62 6.65
CA THR A 426 24.93 -15.20 6.38
C THR A 426 24.58 -14.37 7.60
N LEU A 427 25.58 -13.73 8.19
CA LEU A 427 25.41 -12.81 9.31
C LEU A 427 25.45 -11.37 8.81
N ARG A 428 24.34 -10.66 8.99
CA ARG A 428 24.17 -9.24 8.69
C ARG A 428 24.43 -8.41 9.94
N PHE A 429 25.28 -7.39 9.84
CA PHE A 429 25.57 -6.52 10.98
C PHE A 429 25.68 -5.08 10.54
N ALA A 430 25.28 -4.16 11.42
CA ALA A 430 25.45 -2.73 11.18
C ALA A 430 26.78 -2.22 11.77
N ARG A 431 27.26 -2.87 12.83
CA ARG A 431 28.52 -2.53 13.51
C ARG A 431 29.37 -3.78 13.73
N PRO A 432 30.69 -3.73 13.48
CA PRO A 432 31.57 -4.89 13.72
C PRO A 432 31.48 -5.47 15.14
N SER A 433 31.22 -4.64 16.15
CA SER A 433 31.05 -5.07 17.55
C SER A 433 29.88 -6.03 17.75
N GLU A 434 28.88 -6.01 16.86
CA GLU A 434 27.72 -6.91 16.94
C GLU A 434 28.10 -8.37 16.66
N LEU A 435 29.20 -8.64 15.94
CA LEU A 435 29.65 -10.01 15.66
C LEU A 435 30.11 -10.74 16.94
N LEU A 436 30.69 -10.00 17.89
CA LEU A 436 31.12 -10.58 19.17
C LEU A 436 29.93 -11.11 19.99
N ALA A 437 28.77 -10.46 19.88
CA ALA A 437 27.55 -10.89 20.58
C ALA A 437 27.01 -12.24 20.04
N CYS A 438 27.35 -12.64 18.81
CA CYS A 438 26.89 -13.89 18.21
C CYS A 438 27.71 -15.13 18.60
N THR A 439 28.87 -14.94 19.24
CA THR A 439 29.82 -16.03 19.52
C THR A 439 29.28 -17.12 20.46
N GLN A 440 28.21 -16.82 21.22
CA GLN A 440 27.60 -17.75 22.17
C GLN A 440 26.37 -18.49 21.61
N LEU A 441 25.92 -18.18 20.40
CA LEU A 441 24.54 -18.45 19.99
C LEU A 441 24.33 -19.79 19.25
N PHE A 442 25.38 -20.48 18.82
CA PHE A 442 25.22 -21.65 17.94
C PHE A 442 26.17 -22.80 18.23
N THR A 443 25.61 -24.00 18.32
CA THR A 443 26.36 -25.23 18.01
C THR A 443 26.26 -25.48 16.51
N LEU A 444 27.10 -24.79 15.72
CA LEU A 444 27.07 -24.90 14.26
C LEU A 444 27.51 -26.30 13.82
N PRO A 445 26.84 -26.94 12.83
CA PRO A 445 27.30 -28.15 12.17
C PRO A 445 28.65 -27.94 11.44
N ALA A 446 29.04 -28.88 10.60
CA ALA A 446 30.07 -28.63 9.59
C ALA A 446 29.55 -27.59 8.57
N LEU A 447 29.64 -26.31 8.95
CA LEU A 447 29.26 -25.19 8.09
C LEU A 447 30.18 -25.18 6.87
N GLN A 448 29.59 -25.16 5.67
CA GLN A 448 30.35 -25.08 4.43
C GLN A 448 30.66 -23.64 4.06
N THR A 449 29.71 -22.72 4.24
CA THR A 449 29.87 -21.31 3.91
C THR A 449 29.44 -20.41 5.05
N LEU A 450 30.32 -19.49 5.45
CA LEU A 450 29.98 -18.37 6.33
C LEU A 450 30.13 -17.08 5.52
N ARG A 451 29.06 -16.28 5.44
CA ARG A 451 29.06 -14.96 4.81
C ARG A 451 28.87 -13.89 5.86
N LEU A 452 29.71 -12.87 5.82
CA LEU A 452 29.62 -11.69 6.68
C LEU A 452 29.23 -10.50 5.79
N GLU A 453 28.09 -9.86 6.09
CA GLU A 453 27.52 -8.79 5.28
C GLU A 453 27.26 -7.52 6.11
N LEU A 454 27.83 -6.40 5.67
CA LEU A 454 27.56 -5.10 6.28
C LEU A 454 26.23 -4.53 5.76
N VAL A 455 25.36 -4.11 6.67
CA VAL A 455 24.07 -3.50 6.34
C VAL A 455 23.92 -2.13 6.99
N ASP A 456 23.12 -1.26 6.37
CA ASP A 456 22.74 0.02 6.96
C ASP A 456 21.89 -0.18 8.22
N ALA A 457 22.16 0.60 9.27
CA ALA A 457 21.53 0.41 10.57
C ALA A 457 20.01 0.66 10.55
N THR A 458 19.54 1.51 9.65
CA THR A 458 18.14 1.94 9.56
C THR A 458 17.37 1.10 8.54
N SER A 459 17.88 1.01 7.31
CA SER A 459 17.21 0.31 6.21
C SER A 459 17.50 -1.19 6.17
N ARG A 460 18.57 -1.65 6.84
CA ARG A 460 19.08 -3.03 6.75
C ARG A 460 19.45 -3.47 5.33
N ALA A 461 19.50 -2.52 4.38
CA ALA A 461 20.01 -2.77 3.05
C ALA A 461 21.54 -2.92 3.09
N PRO A 462 22.14 -3.77 2.24
CA PRO A 462 23.59 -3.86 2.10
C PRO A 462 24.20 -2.50 1.81
N CYS A 463 25.26 -2.13 2.54
CA CYS A 463 25.84 -0.79 2.44
C CYS A 463 27.36 -0.82 2.28
N ARG A 464 27.88 0.03 1.39
CA ARG A 464 29.34 0.09 1.13
C ARG A 464 30.08 0.42 2.43
N ALA A 465 31.01 -0.44 2.83
CA ALA A 465 31.89 -0.13 3.94
C ALA A 465 32.68 1.15 3.67
N ASN A 466 32.51 2.13 4.54
CA ASN A 466 33.54 3.15 4.74
C ASN A 466 34.75 2.54 5.48
N GLY A 467 35.89 3.23 5.48
CA GLY A 467 37.14 2.74 6.08
C GLY A 467 37.07 2.36 7.57
N SER A 468 36.01 2.72 8.29
CA SER A 468 35.74 2.35 9.69
C SER A 468 35.00 1.02 9.88
N HIS A 469 34.41 0.42 8.85
CA HIS A 469 33.78 -0.90 8.96
C HIS A 469 34.80 -2.01 8.73
N ARG A 470 35.74 -2.13 9.67
CA ARG A 470 36.69 -3.23 9.70
C ARG A 470 36.31 -4.22 10.79
N VAL A 471 36.35 -5.50 10.46
CA VAL A 471 36.08 -6.58 11.41
C VAL A 471 37.40 -7.09 11.95
N ASP A 472 37.44 -7.36 13.25
CA ASP A 472 38.59 -7.97 13.90
C ASP A 472 38.61 -9.46 13.61
N VAL A 473 39.79 -9.99 13.29
CA VAL A 473 39.96 -11.41 12.91
C VAL A 473 39.55 -12.33 14.05
N GLU A 474 39.86 -11.94 15.28
CA GLU A 474 39.44 -12.63 16.50
C GLU A 474 37.91 -12.75 16.61
N SER A 475 37.16 -11.71 16.21
CA SER A 475 35.70 -11.77 16.20
C SER A 475 35.18 -12.82 15.21
N VAL A 476 35.87 -13.02 14.09
CA VAL A 476 35.50 -14.06 13.11
C VAL A 476 35.94 -15.44 13.57
N LEU A 477 37.15 -15.57 14.13
CA LEU A 477 37.65 -16.82 14.70
C LEU A 477 36.76 -17.33 15.83
N ALA A 478 36.22 -16.43 16.66
CA ALA A 478 35.31 -16.76 17.74
C ALA A 478 33.93 -17.25 17.25
N LEU A 479 33.57 -17.01 15.98
CA LEU A 479 32.37 -17.58 15.36
C LEU A 479 32.60 -19.00 14.81
N LEU A 480 33.86 -19.41 14.63
CA LEU A 480 34.21 -20.72 14.08
C LEU A 480 34.40 -21.74 15.22
N PRO A 481 33.80 -22.95 15.15
CA PRO A 481 34.04 -24.01 16.13
C PRO A 481 35.50 -24.47 16.13
N HIS A 482 36.15 -24.59 17.30
CA HIS A 482 37.59 -24.86 17.41
C HIS A 482 38.08 -26.07 16.60
N ASP A 483 37.26 -27.12 16.49
CA ASP A 483 37.65 -28.39 15.86
C ASP A 483 37.15 -28.56 14.42
N ARG A 484 36.64 -27.51 13.77
CA ARG A 484 36.02 -27.62 12.44
C ARG A 484 36.64 -26.68 11.42
N GLN A 485 36.83 -27.21 10.21
CA GLN A 485 37.21 -26.43 9.05
C GLN A 485 35.96 -25.89 8.35
N LEU A 486 35.94 -24.60 8.10
CA LEU A 486 34.96 -23.92 7.25
C LEU A 486 35.39 -24.07 5.79
N GLY A 487 34.48 -24.44 4.90
CA GLY A 487 34.79 -24.53 3.47
C GLY A 487 35.16 -23.16 2.89
N VAL A 488 34.24 -22.19 2.99
CA VAL A 488 34.37 -20.86 2.40
C VAL A 488 33.95 -19.78 3.40
N LEU A 489 34.80 -18.76 3.58
CA LEU A 489 34.45 -17.51 4.25
C LEU A 489 34.28 -16.41 3.21
N GLN A 490 33.06 -15.89 3.07
CA GLN A 490 32.72 -14.80 2.16
C GLN A 490 32.61 -13.47 2.92
N LEU A 491 33.35 -12.47 2.47
CA LEU A 491 33.30 -11.11 3.01
C LEU A 491 32.53 -10.21 2.05
N GLY A 492 31.27 -9.95 2.38
CA GLY A 492 30.42 -9.00 1.68
C GLY A 492 30.68 -7.59 2.16
N GLN A 493 31.45 -6.82 1.39
CA GLN A 493 31.68 -5.39 1.64
C GLN A 493 32.48 -5.11 2.93
N VAL A 494 33.09 -6.11 3.54
CA VAL A 494 33.82 -5.99 4.82
C VAL A 494 35.32 -6.21 4.58
N ARG A 495 36.17 -5.54 5.35
CA ARG A 495 37.63 -5.79 5.36
C ARG A 495 38.09 -6.11 6.77
N PHE A 496 39.12 -6.95 6.89
CA PHE A 496 39.77 -7.15 8.18
C PHE A 496 40.50 -5.89 8.65
N ARG A 497 40.52 -5.67 9.96
CA ARG A 497 41.36 -4.65 10.58
C ARG A 497 42.82 -4.99 10.33
N LYS A 498 43.63 -3.99 9.98
CA LYS A 498 45.09 -4.16 9.90
C LYS A 498 45.59 -4.32 11.33
N SER A 499 46.13 -5.49 11.65
CA SER A 499 46.84 -5.77 12.90
C SER A 499 48.33 -5.94 12.58
N GLU A 500 49.20 -5.50 13.49
CA GLU A 500 50.64 -5.79 13.42
C GLU A 500 50.88 -7.29 13.65
N ASP A 501 50.10 -7.89 14.54
CA ASP A 501 50.07 -9.32 14.74
C ASP A 501 49.20 -10.00 13.67
N ARG A 502 49.84 -10.88 12.88
CA ARG A 502 49.20 -11.66 11.82
C ARG A 502 48.83 -13.08 12.28
N SER A 503 49.12 -13.45 13.52
CA SER A 503 48.84 -14.77 14.09
C SER A 503 47.39 -15.21 13.83
N GLY A 504 46.40 -14.36 14.17
CA GLY A 504 44.98 -14.64 13.93
C GLY A 504 44.62 -14.82 12.46
N LEU A 505 45.24 -14.08 11.53
CA LEU A 505 44.99 -14.28 10.08
C LEU A 505 45.55 -15.60 9.58
N VAL A 506 46.68 -16.04 10.11
CA VAL A 506 47.28 -17.34 9.79
C VAL A 506 46.41 -18.46 10.34
N GLU A 507 45.94 -18.33 11.59
CA GLU A 507 44.99 -19.28 12.18
C GLU A 507 43.70 -19.35 11.36
N LEU A 508 43.10 -18.20 11.02
CA LEU A 508 41.88 -18.16 10.23
C LEU A 508 42.06 -18.87 8.88
N ARG A 509 43.18 -18.63 8.18
CA ARG A 509 43.48 -19.32 6.92
C ARG A 509 43.71 -20.82 7.08
N SER A 510 44.21 -21.27 8.22
CA SER A 510 44.34 -22.71 8.50
C SER A 510 42.99 -23.40 8.74
N ARG A 511 41.97 -22.62 9.13
CA ARG A 511 40.63 -23.10 9.48
C ARG A 511 39.61 -22.88 8.36
N VAL A 512 39.96 -22.12 7.32
CA VAL A 512 39.08 -21.78 6.19
C VAL A 512 39.70 -22.26 4.88
N GLY A 513 38.96 -23.08 4.12
CA GLY A 513 39.43 -23.60 2.82
C GLY A 513 39.64 -22.51 1.76
N ALA A 514 38.70 -21.55 1.67
CA ALA A 514 38.80 -20.41 0.76
C ALA A 514 38.28 -19.11 1.41
N LEU A 515 38.98 -18.00 1.15
CA LEU A 515 38.56 -16.66 1.55
C LEU A 515 38.16 -15.87 0.31
N GLU A 516 36.88 -15.52 0.20
CA GLU A 516 36.31 -14.83 -0.96
C GLU A 516 35.86 -13.42 -0.60
N SER A 517 36.14 -12.45 -1.46
CA SER A 517 35.57 -11.10 -1.38
C SER A 517 34.42 -11.01 -2.38
N LEU A 518 33.22 -10.67 -1.93
CA LEU A 518 32.09 -10.47 -2.83
C LEU A 518 32.07 -9.00 -3.31
N PRO A 519 31.86 -8.75 -4.62
CA PRO A 519 31.63 -7.40 -5.11
C PRO A 519 30.33 -6.83 -4.53
N PHE A 520 30.27 -5.50 -4.40
CA PHE A 520 29.02 -4.82 -4.06
C PHE A 520 28.04 -5.00 -5.22
N ASP A 521 26.95 -5.74 -5.00
CA ASP A 521 25.85 -5.82 -5.97
C ASP A 521 24.97 -4.57 -5.80
N GLU A 522 24.90 -3.74 -6.84
CA GLU A 522 24.08 -2.52 -6.85
C GLU A 522 22.60 -2.82 -7.11
N HIS A 523 22.22 -4.08 -7.37
CA HIS A 523 20.84 -4.48 -7.61
C HIS A 523 20.27 -5.21 -6.39
N PRO A 524 19.70 -4.49 -5.42
CA PRO A 524 19.15 -5.06 -4.19
C PRO A 524 18.06 -6.12 -4.44
N ASP A 525 17.40 -6.09 -5.60
CA ASP A 525 16.38 -7.07 -6.00
C ASP A 525 16.95 -8.46 -6.34
N ASN A 526 18.23 -8.54 -6.72
CA ASN A 526 18.94 -9.81 -6.94
C ASN A 526 19.48 -10.41 -5.64
N ILE A 527 19.54 -9.61 -4.56
CA ILE A 527 19.91 -10.09 -3.25
C ILE A 527 18.70 -10.78 -2.66
N VAL A 528 18.66 -12.10 -2.85
CA VAL A 528 17.75 -13.05 -2.20
C VAL A 528 17.59 -12.66 -0.73
N GLY A 529 16.50 -11.96 -0.38
CA GLY A 529 16.16 -11.69 1.02
C GLY A 529 16.25 -10.26 1.53
N GLN A 530 15.87 -9.24 0.75
CA GLN A 530 15.29 -8.07 1.40
C GLN A 530 13.86 -8.40 1.84
N LEU A 531 13.64 -8.36 3.16
CA LEU A 531 12.32 -8.35 3.78
C LEU A 531 11.79 -6.92 3.66
N GLY A 532 11.07 -6.64 2.58
CA GLY A 532 10.66 -5.29 2.23
C GLY A 532 9.17 -5.09 2.47
N VAL A 533 8.83 -4.21 3.43
CA VAL A 533 7.47 -3.67 3.58
C VAL A 533 7.05 -2.87 2.33
N GLY A 534 8.02 -2.36 1.56
CA GLY A 534 7.79 -1.47 0.40
C GLY A 534 7.85 -2.09 -1.00
N ASN A 535 8.37 -3.30 -1.20
CA ASN A 535 8.75 -3.75 -2.57
C ASN A 535 7.60 -4.32 -3.42
N LEU A 536 6.38 -4.40 -2.87
CA LEU A 536 5.19 -4.78 -3.64
C LEU A 536 4.04 -3.77 -3.53
N TRP A 537 4.15 -2.78 -2.64
CA TRP A 537 3.13 -1.79 -2.36
C TRP A 537 3.79 -0.47 -1.92
N SER A 538 4.25 0.32 -2.89
CA SER A 538 4.46 1.74 -2.71
C SER A 538 3.32 2.48 -3.40
N ASP A 539 2.19 2.60 -2.71
CA ASP A 539 1.26 3.74 -2.79
C ASP A 539 0.07 3.51 -1.85
N GLY A 540 -0.26 4.51 -1.02
CA GLY A 540 -1.65 4.67 -0.57
C GLY A 540 -1.94 5.00 0.90
N ASP A 541 -1.02 4.80 1.86
CA ASP A 541 -1.23 5.32 3.24
C ASP A 541 -0.85 6.81 3.30
N GLY A 542 -1.57 7.61 2.52
CA GLY A 542 -1.71 9.04 2.77
C GLY A 542 -2.57 9.23 4.02
N ARG A 543 -1.96 9.11 5.20
CA ARG A 543 -2.54 9.65 6.43
C ARG A 543 -2.56 11.18 6.32
N ALA A 544 -3.76 11.70 6.07
CA ALA A 544 -4.32 13.04 6.29
C ALA A 544 -3.44 14.27 5.99
#